data_AF-A0A140ATZ1-F1
#
_entry.id   AF-A0A140ATZ1-F1
#
_cell.length_a   1.000
_cell.length_b   1.000
_cell.length_c   1.000
_cell.angle_alpha   90.00
_cell.angle_beta   90.00
_cell.angle_gamma   90.00
#
_symmetry.space_group_name_H-M   'P 1'
#
loop_
_entity.id
_entity.type
_entity.pdbx_description
1 polymer ?
#
loop_
_entity_poly.entity_id
_entity_poly.type
_entity_poly.pdbx_seq_one_letter_code
_entity_poly.pdbx_strand_id
1 'polypeptide(L)'
;RFSFILLPENVGKRKAQIAAIRQSSGDLVLNVDSDSTVASDVVTKLALKMQNPGVGAAMGQLTASNRRDTWLTRLIDMEYWLACNEERAAQARFGAVMCCCGPCAMYRRSALVSLLDQYETQLFRGRPSDFGEDRHLTILMLKAGFRTEYVPDAVVATVVPDTLGSYLRQQLRWARSTFRDTFLALHLLPGLDRYLTLDVIGQNVGPLLLAVSVVAGLAQFILTATVPWWTVLMIASMTMIRCFVVAVRARQVRFLGFALHTPINLFLLLPL
;
A
#
# COMPACT_ATOMS: atom_id res chain seq x y z
N ARG A 1 -3.18 -6.20 30.26
CA ARG A 1 -2.03 -5.47 30.86
C ARG A 1 -1.47 -4.55 29.77
N PHE A 2 -1.35 -3.26 30.03
CA PHE A 2 -0.69 -2.32 29.11
C PHE A 2 0.75 -2.10 29.57
N SER A 3 1.67 -1.96 28.61
CA SER A 3 3.06 -1.58 28.85
C SER A 3 3.40 -0.44 27.92
N PHE A 4 3.98 0.63 28.47
CA PHE A 4 4.37 1.80 27.71
C PHE A 4 5.89 1.85 27.66
N ILE A 5 6.46 1.92 26.46
CA ILE A 5 7.90 2.04 26.24
C ILE A 5 8.15 3.46 25.74
N LEU A 6 8.68 4.32 26.62
CA LEU A 6 9.08 5.67 26.24
C LEU A 6 10.55 5.65 25.79
N LEU A 7 10.79 6.13 24.57
CA LEU A 7 12.15 6.30 24.05
C LEU A 7 12.67 7.69 24.42
N PRO A 8 13.98 7.84 24.67
CA PRO A 8 14.56 9.11 25.12
C PRO A 8 14.45 10.23 24.08
N GLU A 9 14.39 9.88 22.79
CA GLU A 9 14.24 10.81 21.68
C GLU A 9 13.42 10.20 20.54
N ASN A 10 13.02 11.01 19.57
CA ASN A 10 12.32 10.54 18.37
C ASN A 10 13.31 9.83 17.43
N VAL A 11 13.29 8.50 17.44
CA VAL A 11 14.13 7.64 16.61
C VAL A 11 13.43 7.12 15.33
N GLY A 12 12.23 7.61 15.03
CA GLY A 12 11.41 7.15 13.91
C GLY A 12 10.60 5.87 14.18
N LYS A 13 9.60 5.60 13.32
CA LYS A 13 8.62 4.51 13.47
C LYS A 13 9.30 3.14 13.56
N ARG A 14 10.24 2.86 12.67
CA ARG A 14 10.96 1.57 12.60
C ARG A 14 11.66 1.20 13.91
N LYS A 15 12.50 2.09 14.45
CA LYS A 15 13.26 1.81 15.68
C LYS A 15 12.34 1.67 16.89
N ALA A 16 11.26 2.44 16.93
CA ALA A 16 10.22 2.28 17.94
C ALA A 16 9.51 0.92 17.86
N GLN A 17 9.17 0.45 16.65
CA GLN A 17 8.63 -0.89 16.45
C GLN A 17 9.61 -1.98 16.90
N ILE A 18 10.90 -1.88 16.55
CA ILE A 18 11.93 -2.85 16.95
C ILE A 18 12.01 -2.95 18.49
N ALA A 19 12.04 -1.80 19.19
CA ALA A 19 12.06 -1.78 20.65
C ALA A 19 10.82 -2.47 21.26
N ALA A 20 9.63 -2.20 20.71
CA ALA A 20 8.40 -2.85 21.14
C ALA A 20 8.37 -4.35 20.85
N ILE A 21 8.81 -4.78 19.67
CA ILE A 21 8.83 -6.19 19.27
C ILE A 21 9.80 -6.98 20.16
N ARG A 22 11.01 -6.46 20.44
CA ARG A 22 11.99 -7.12 21.31
C ARG A 22 11.45 -7.35 22.73
N GLN A 23 10.66 -6.43 23.26
CA GLN A 23 10.05 -6.54 24.60
C GLN A 23 8.71 -7.29 24.62
N SER A 24 8.11 -7.57 23.45
CA SER A 24 6.87 -8.33 23.34
C SER A 24 7.07 -9.82 23.66
N SER A 25 6.04 -10.49 24.17
CA SER A 25 6.09 -11.91 24.55
C SER A 25 5.06 -12.80 23.85
N GLY A 26 4.16 -12.24 23.03
CA GLY A 26 3.12 -13.02 22.34
C GLY A 26 3.65 -13.73 21.08
N ASP A 27 3.03 -14.84 20.68
CA ASP A 27 3.44 -15.58 19.47
C ASP A 27 3.23 -14.80 18.16
N LEU A 28 2.27 -13.87 18.19
CA LEU A 28 1.89 -13.00 17.08
C LEU A 28 2.00 -11.53 17.53
N VAL A 29 2.43 -10.67 16.61
CA VAL A 29 2.52 -9.22 16.82
C VAL A 29 1.59 -8.54 15.83
N LEU A 30 0.63 -7.75 16.33
CA LEU A 30 -0.24 -6.91 15.50
C LEU A 30 0.27 -5.47 15.52
N ASN A 31 0.59 -4.94 14.35
CA ASN A 31 0.85 -3.52 14.16
C ASN A 31 -0.45 -2.78 13.88
N VAL A 32 -0.62 -1.64 14.57
CA VAL A 32 -1.76 -0.73 14.44
C VAL A 32 -1.23 0.70 14.48
N ASP A 33 -1.65 1.53 13.53
CA ASP A 33 -1.31 2.95 13.52
C ASP A 33 -2.18 3.72 14.55
N SER A 34 -1.63 4.79 15.13
CA SER A 34 -2.28 5.53 16.22
C SER A 34 -3.59 6.24 15.83
N ASP A 35 -3.80 6.43 14.53
CA ASP A 35 -4.99 7.04 13.93
C ASP A 35 -6.04 5.99 13.49
N SER A 36 -5.90 4.76 13.96
CA SER A 36 -6.69 3.62 13.52
C SER A 36 -7.54 3.01 14.64
N THR A 37 -8.78 2.69 14.33
CA THR A 37 -9.75 2.02 15.19
C THR A 37 -9.96 0.59 14.71
N VAL A 38 -9.65 -0.36 15.59
CA VAL A 38 -9.69 -1.80 15.30
C VAL A 38 -11.03 -2.39 15.73
N ALA A 39 -11.73 -3.09 14.84
CA ALA A 39 -12.96 -3.79 15.22
C ALA A 39 -12.67 -4.94 16.19
N SER A 40 -13.62 -5.24 17.07
CA SER A 40 -13.43 -6.16 18.22
C SER A 40 -13.00 -7.58 17.83
N ASP A 41 -13.28 -8.00 16.60
CA ASP A 41 -13.01 -9.36 16.10
C ASP A 41 -11.78 -9.46 15.18
N VAL A 42 -11.09 -8.33 14.90
CA VAL A 42 -9.92 -8.28 13.99
C VAL A 42 -8.81 -9.20 14.46
N VAL A 43 -8.46 -9.14 15.75
CA VAL A 43 -7.39 -9.97 16.32
C VAL A 43 -7.70 -11.45 16.13
N THR A 44 -8.93 -11.86 16.43
CA THR A 44 -9.39 -13.25 16.27
C THR A 44 -9.31 -13.69 14.81
N LYS A 45 -9.85 -12.89 13.88
CA LYS A 45 -9.87 -13.20 12.44
C LYS A 45 -8.46 -13.34 11.85
N LEU A 46 -7.54 -12.43 12.21
CA LEU A 46 -6.15 -12.51 11.78
C LEU A 46 -5.43 -13.71 12.40
N ALA A 47 -5.62 -13.94 13.71
CA ALA A 47 -4.99 -15.05 14.41
C ALA A 47 -5.41 -16.41 13.82
N LEU A 48 -6.68 -16.57 13.43
CA LEU A 48 -7.17 -17.77 12.74
C LEU A 48 -6.39 -18.03 11.43
N LYS A 49 -6.15 -17.01 10.62
CA LYS A 49 -5.33 -17.14 9.41
C LYS A 49 -3.87 -17.49 9.73
N MET A 50 -3.33 -16.93 10.81
CA MET A 50 -1.95 -17.16 11.27
C MET A 50 -1.71 -18.54 11.90
N GLN A 51 -2.74 -19.35 12.14
CA GLN A 51 -2.58 -20.73 12.61
C GLN A 51 -1.77 -21.60 11.64
N ASN A 52 -1.81 -21.29 10.34
CA ASN A 52 -0.98 -21.96 9.36
C ASN A 52 0.50 -21.54 9.55
N PRO A 53 1.42 -22.48 9.88
CA PRO A 53 2.81 -22.15 10.17
C PRO A 53 3.56 -21.54 8.98
N GLY A 54 3.11 -21.81 7.74
CA GLY A 54 3.67 -21.21 6.52
C GLY A 54 3.24 -19.76 6.28
N VAL A 55 2.34 -19.20 7.08
CA VAL A 55 1.96 -17.78 7.02
C VAL A 55 2.83 -16.98 7.99
N GLY A 56 3.58 -16.02 7.46
CA GLY A 56 4.45 -15.13 8.22
C GLY A 56 3.80 -13.78 8.53
N ALA A 57 2.86 -13.35 7.69
CA ALA A 57 2.06 -12.15 7.94
C ALA A 57 0.63 -12.29 7.37
N ALA A 58 -0.33 -11.62 8.01
CA ALA A 58 -1.69 -11.46 7.52
C ALA A 58 -2.14 -10.02 7.74
N MET A 59 -2.74 -9.39 6.72
CA MET A 59 -3.33 -8.06 6.85
C MET A 59 -4.85 -8.09 6.75
N GLY A 60 -5.49 -7.10 7.35
CA GLY A 60 -6.93 -6.89 7.27
C GLY A 60 -7.35 -5.88 6.20
N GLN A 61 -8.66 -5.73 6.05
CA GLN A 61 -9.28 -4.70 5.23
C GLN A 61 -9.19 -3.33 5.89
N LEU A 62 -8.83 -2.31 5.13
CA LEU A 62 -8.77 -0.92 5.58
C LEU A 62 -9.95 -0.11 5.06
N THR A 63 -10.48 0.78 5.91
CA THR A 63 -11.54 1.72 5.55
C THR A 63 -11.20 3.11 6.08
N ALA A 64 -11.61 4.17 5.40
CA ALA A 64 -11.42 5.51 5.93
C ALA A 64 -12.53 5.86 6.94
N SER A 65 -12.14 6.25 8.15
CA SER A 65 -13.07 6.62 9.23
C SER A 65 -13.76 7.96 8.95
N ASN A 66 -13.01 8.94 8.45
CA ASN A 66 -13.45 10.28 8.07
C ASN A 66 -13.91 10.39 6.60
N ARG A 67 -14.26 9.26 5.96
CA ARG A 67 -14.67 9.21 4.54
C ARG A 67 -15.91 10.02 4.18
N ARG A 68 -16.65 10.57 5.14
CA ARG A 68 -17.87 11.35 4.89
C ARG A 68 -17.65 12.85 4.98
N ASP A 69 -16.50 13.27 5.51
CA ASP A 69 -16.25 14.64 5.97
C ASP A 69 -16.10 15.62 4.80
N THR A 70 -15.42 15.20 3.74
CA THR A 70 -15.14 16.06 2.57
C THR A 70 -15.22 15.28 1.26
N TRP A 71 -15.25 15.98 0.13
CA TRP A 71 -15.15 15.34 -1.18
C TRP A 71 -13.79 14.63 -1.36
N LEU A 72 -12.72 15.18 -0.77
CA LEU A 72 -11.38 14.64 -0.86
C LEU A 72 -11.25 13.35 -0.05
N THR A 73 -11.72 13.32 1.20
CA THR A 73 -11.71 12.11 2.04
C THR A 73 -12.55 10.98 1.43
N ARG A 74 -13.66 11.30 0.75
CA ARG A 74 -14.45 10.33 -0.05
C ARG A 74 -13.63 9.74 -1.21
N LEU A 75 -12.90 10.59 -1.93
CA LEU A 75 -12.04 10.17 -3.03
C LEU A 75 -10.90 9.28 -2.54
N ILE A 76 -10.27 9.67 -1.42
CA ILE A 76 -9.19 8.91 -0.81
C ILE A 76 -9.69 7.57 -0.28
N ASP A 77 -10.89 7.46 0.29
CA ASP A 77 -11.50 6.17 0.68
C ASP A 77 -11.58 5.19 -0.50
N MET A 78 -11.94 5.68 -1.69
CA MET A 78 -11.99 4.86 -2.90
C MET A 78 -10.59 4.40 -3.34
N GLU A 79 -9.60 5.29 -3.30
CA GLU A 79 -8.21 4.96 -3.59
C GLU A 79 -7.64 3.95 -2.60
N TYR A 80 -7.87 4.18 -1.31
CA TYR A 80 -7.46 3.28 -0.22
C TYR A 80 -8.06 1.91 -0.41
N TRP A 81 -9.36 1.83 -0.76
CA TRP A 81 -10.01 0.56 -1.00
C TRP A 81 -9.39 -0.17 -2.20
N LEU A 82 -9.04 0.53 -3.26
CA LEU A 82 -8.34 -0.06 -4.40
C LEU A 82 -6.95 -0.59 -4.03
N ALA A 83 -6.11 0.27 -3.47
CA ALA A 83 -4.69 -0.01 -3.23
C ALA A 83 -4.45 -0.97 -2.04
N CYS A 84 -5.23 -0.84 -0.97
CA CYS A 84 -5.04 -1.57 0.28
C CYS A 84 -5.98 -2.76 0.45
N ASN A 85 -7.05 -2.89 -0.34
CA ASN A 85 -7.97 -4.02 -0.24
C ASN A 85 -7.99 -4.84 -1.52
N GLU A 86 -8.47 -4.28 -2.62
CA GLU A 86 -8.79 -5.10 -3.80
C GLU A 86 -7.52 -5.57 -4.53
N GLU A 87 -6.49 -4.74 -4.62
CA GLU A 87 -5.15 -5.19 -5.06
C GLU A 87 -4.58 -6.26 -4.13
N ARG A 88 -4.74 -6.12 -2.80
CA ARG A 88 -4.20 -7.07 -1.82
C ARG A 88 -4.95 -8.40 -1.86
N ALA A 89 -6.27 -8.36 -2.07
CA ALA A 89 -7.10 -9.53 -2.26
C ALA A 89 -6.71 -10.30 -3.53
N ALA A 90 -6.47 -9.57 -4.63
CA ALA A 90 -5.99 -10.18 -5.88
C ALA A 90 -4.60 -10.81 -5.66
N GLN A 91 -3.64 -10.07 -5.11
CA GLN A 91 -2.30 -10.56 -4.80
C GLN A 91 -2.31 -11.82 -3.89
N ALA A 92 -3.12 -11.81 -2.83
CA ALA A 92 -3.24 -12.95 -1.90
C ALA A 92 -3.70 -14.23 -2.59
N ARG A 93 -4.55 -14.14 -3.63
CA ARG A 93 -4.98 -15.31 -4.43
C ARG A 93 -3.80 -16.00 -5.14
N PHE A 94 -2.74 -15.25 -5.41
CA PHE A 94 -1.52 -15.72 -6.04
C PHE A 94 -0.37 -15.93 -5.04
N GLY A 95 -0.72 -16.15 -3.77
CA GLY A 95 0.19 -16.69 -2.76
C GLY A 95 1.01 -15.66 -1.95
N ALA A 96 0.90 -14.36 -2.28
CA ALA A 96 1.56 -13.31 -1.50
C ALA A 96 0.86 -11.97 -1.66
N VAL A 97 0.63 -11.28 -0.55
CA VAL A 97 0.41 -9.84 -0.50
C VAL A 97 1.76 -9.12 -0.56
N MET A 98 1.94 -8.18 -1.49
CA MET A 98 3.22 -7.48 -1.70
C MET A 98 3.46 -6.31 -0.74
N CYS A 99 2.49 -5.97 0.09
CA CYS A 99 2.58 -4.98 1.16
C CYS A 99 1.45 -5.21 2.17
N CYS A 100 1.76 -5.74 3.35
CA CYS A 100 0.83 -5.78 4.48
C CYS A 100 0.75 -4.38 5.11
N CYS A 101 -0.33 -3.65 4.86
CA CYS A 101 -0.46 -2.25 5.26
C CYS A 101 -0.43 -2.05 6.79
N GLY A 102 0.31 -1.03 7.23
CA GLY A 102 0.62 -0.75 8.64
C GLY A 102 -0.56 -0.68 9.62
N PRO A 103 -1.73 -0.10 9.25
CA PRO A 103 -2.87 0.00 10.16
C PRO A 103 -3.43 -1.34 10.64
N CYS A 104 -3.20 -2.44 9.90
CA CYS A 104 -3.75 -3.75 10.25
C CYS A 104 -2.89 -4.88 9.68
N ALA A 105 -1.69 -5.09 10.25
CA ALA A 105 -0.80 -6.17 9.85
C ALA A 105 -0.35 -6.99 11.05
N MET A 106 -0.69 -8.28 11.06
CA MET A 106 -0.25 -9.26 12.05
C MET A 106 0.91 -10.08 11.52
N TYR A 107 1.94 -10.29 12.34
CA TYR A 107 3.16 -11.00 11.98
C TYR A 107 3.43 -12.13 12.95
N ARG A 108 4.03 -13.22 12.45
CA ARG A 108 4.58 -14.28 13.29
C ARG A 108 5.82 -13.78 14.01
N ARG A 109 5.77 -13.72 15.35
CA ARG A 109 6.85 -13.09 16.13
C ARG A 109 8.19 -13.79 15.94
N SER A 110 8.22 -15.12 15.93
CA SER A 110 9.47 -15.88 15.77
C SER A 110 10.23 -15.52 14.49
N ALA A 111 9.51 -15.44 13.37
CA ALA A 111 10.07 -14.97 12.10
C ALA A 111 10.45 -13.49 12.18
N LEU A 112 9.57 -12.64 12.70
CA LEU A 112 9.80 -11.19 12.78
C LEU A 112 11.06 -10.84 13.59
N VAL A 113 11.27 -11.50 14.73
CA VAL A 113 12.44 -11.31 15.59
C VAL A 113 13.74 -11.65 14.84
N SER A 114 13.76 -12.75 14.08
CA SER A 114 14.94 -13.14 13.28
C SER A 114 15.27 -12.15 12.16
N LEU A 115 14.32 -11.27 11.80
CA LEU A 115 14.44 -10.32 10.70
C LEU A 115 14.70 -8.88 11.19
N LEU A 116 14.70 -8.60 12.50
CA LEU A 116 14.79 -7.24 13.03
C LEU A 116 16.08 -6.51 12.65
N ASP A 117 17.20 -7.22 12.59
CA ASP A 117 18.48 -6.60 12.25
C ASP A 117 18.51 -6.17 10.76
N GLN A 118 17.94 -6.99 9.87
CA GLN A 118 17.76 -6.64 8.46
C GLN A 118 16.74 -5.51 8.29
N TYR A 119 15.68 -5.55 9.09
CA TYR A 119 14.65 -4.51 9.10
C TYR A 119 15.23 -3.16 9.52
N GLU A 120 16.06 -3.13 10.58
CA GLU A 120 16.74 -1.93 11.07
C GLU A 120 17.68 -1.33 10.03
N THR A 121 18.49 -2.20 9.41
CA THR A 121 19.60 -1.81 8.53
C THR A 121 19.20 -1.68 7.05
N GLN A 122 17.95 -1.35 6.75
CA GLN A 122 17.51 -1.18 5.36
C GLN A 122 18.33 -0.09 4.65
N LEU A 123 19.06 -0.50 3.62
CA LEU A 123 19.81 0.40 2.74
C LEU A 123 19.16 0.47 1.36
N PHE A 124 19.19 1.65 0.76
CA PHE A 124 18.93 1.85 -0.67
C PHE A 124 20.03 2.70 -1.28
N ARG A 125 20.72 2.16 -2.29
CA ARG A 125 21.88 2.81 -2.94
C ARG A 125 22.94 3.27 -1.91
N GLY A 126 23.20 2.45 -0.90
CA GLY A 126 24.20 2.71 0.14
C GLY A 126 23.78 3.71 1.23
N ARG A 127 22.53 4.19 1.24
CA ARG A 127 22.00 5.11 2.26
C ARG A 127 20.91 4.45 3.10
N PRO A 128 20.84 4.72 4.42
CA PRO A 128 19.69 4.32 5.24
C PRO A 128 18.38 4.83 4.67
N SER A 129 17.31 4.05 4.84
CA SER A 129 16.00 4.39 4.31
C SER A 129 14.93 4.31 5.40
N ASP A 130 14.30 5.45 5.71
CA ASP A 130 13.43 5.61 6.89
C ASP A 130 11.92 5.65 6.58
N PHE A 131 11.52 5.17 5.40
CA PHE A 131 10.10 5.11 4.99
C PHE A 131 9.75 3.75 4.39
N GLY A 132 8.47 3.40 4.28
CA GLY A 132 8.03 2.17 3.61
C GLY A 132 8.28 0.90 4.43
N GLU A 133 8.20 1.03 5.74
CA GLU A 133 8.38 -0.02 6.75
C GLU A 133 7.53 -1.25 6.49
N ASP A 134 6.25 -1.02 6.20
CA ASP A 134 5.23 -2.06 6.01
C ASP A 134 5.60 -2.98 4.83
N ARG A 135 5.94 -2.37 3.69
CA ARG A 135 6.35 -3.08 2.48
C ARG A 135 7.68 -3.79 2.69
N HIS A 136 8.63 -3.14 3.38
CA HIS A 136 9.92 -3.73 3.67
C HIS A 136 9.78 -4.99 4.55
N LEU A 137 9.02 -4.93 5.64
CA LEU A 137 8.72 -6.10 6.49
C LEU A 137 8.05 -7.22 5.69
N THR A 138 7.12 -6.86 4.80
CA THR A 138 6.45 -7.83 3.93
C THR A 138 7.45 -8.53 3.01
N ILE A 139 8.37 -7.80 2.38
CA ILE A 139 9.44 -8.36 1.54
C ILE A 139 10.37 -9.26 2.35
N LEU A 140 10.73 -8.88 3.58
CA LEU A 140 11.58 -9.70 4.45
C LEU A 140 10.89 -11.02 4.81
N MET A 141 9.59 -10.98 5.12
CA MET A 141 8.79 -12.19 5.38
C MET A 141 8.75 -13.12 4.16
N LEU A 142 8.53 -12.57 2.96
CA LEU A 142 8.54 -13.34 1.72
C LEU A 142 9.92 -13.93 1.42
N LYS A 143 11.00 -13.15 1.63
CA LYS A 143 12.39 -13.62 1.48
C LYS A 143 12.75 -14.73 2.48
N ALA A 144 12.15 -14.72 3.66
CA ALA A 144 12.29 -15.78 4.65
C ALA A 144 11.45 -17.04 4.32
N GLY A 145 10.78 -17.08 3.17
CA GLY A 145 10.02 -18.23 2.68
C GLY A 145 8.59 -18.33 3.21
N PHE A 146 8.10 -17.30 3.91
CA PHE A 146 6.72 -17.27 4.40
C PHE A 146 5.76 -16.72 3.36
N ARG A 147 4.49 -17.14 3.46
CA ARG A 147 3.37 -16.50 2.75
C ARG A 147 2.86 -15.29 3.50
N THR A 148 2.28 -14.36 2.75
CA THR A 148 1.61 -13.17 3.26
C THR A 148 0.17 -13.14 2.77
N GLU A 149 -0.78 -12.96 3.67
CA GLU A 149 -2.21 -13.21 3.43
C GLU A 149 -3.06 -11.95 3.62
N TYR A 150 -4.22 -11.94 2.96
CA TYR A 150 -5.25 -10.91 3.11
C TYR A 150 -6.50 -11.51 3.74
N VAL A 151 -7.05 -10.86 4.77
CA VAL A 151 -8.24 -11.28 5.51
C VAL A 151 -9.32 -10.21 5.37
N PRO A 152 -10.26 -10.35 4.41
CA PRO A 152 -11.25 -9.30 4.09
C PRO A 152 -12.16 -8.96 5.27
N ASP A 153 -12.48 -9.96 6.11
CA ASP A 153 -13.39 -9.76 7.24
C ASP A 153 -12.74 -9.02 8.43
N ALA A 154 -11.40 -8.92 8.46
CA ALA A 154 -10.68 -8.23 9.53
C ALA A 154 -10.61 -6.73 9.21
N VAL A 155 -11.61 -5.95 9.64
CA VAL A 155 -11.75 -4.54 9.24
C VAL A 155 -11.16 -3.57 10.27
N VAL A 156 -10.30 -2.66 9.80
CA VAL A 156 -9.78 -1.53 10.56
C VAL A 156 -10.15 -0.21 9.88
N ALA A 157 -10.57 0.78 10.67
CA ALA A 157 -10.88 2.12 10.19
C ALA A 157 -9.74 3.07 10.54
N THR A 158 -9.14 3.73 9.55
CA THR A 158 -8.01 4.67 9.70
C THR A 158 -8.41 6.07 9.24
N VAL A 159 -7.84 7.10 9.84
CA VAL A 159 -8.04 8.49 9.39
C VAL A 159 -7.21 8.74 8.13
N VAL A 160 -7.84 9.24 7.06
CA VAL A 160 -7.14 9.64 5.84
C VAL A 160 -6.94 11.15 5.78
N PRO A 161 -5.98 11.68 5.00
CA PRO A 161 -5.78 13.12 4.87
C PRO A 161 -7.06 13.87 4.44
N ASP A 162 -7.29 15.02 5.05
CA ASP A 162 -8.43 15.91 4.79
C ASP A 162 -8.07 17.11 3.88
N THR A 163 -6.77 17.32 3.66
CA THR A 163 -6.21 18.41 2.84
C THR A 163 -5.37 17.88 1.69
N LEU A 164 -5.43 18.57 0.56
CA LEU A 164 -4.74 18.17 -0.67
C LEU A 164 -3.22 18.10 -0.48
N GLY A 165 -2.62 19.06 0.23
CA GLY A 165 -1.17 19.06 0.49
C GLY A 165 -0.70 17.86 1.33
N SER A 166 -1.45 17.46 2.34
CA SER A 166 -1.14 16.26 3.15
C SER A 166 -1.33 14.98 2.35
N TYR A 167 -2.37 14.92 1.52
CA TYR A 167 -2.60 13.83 0.59
C TYR A 167 -1.45 13.67 -0.43
N LEU A 168 -1.02 14.75 -1.10
CA LEU A 168 0.07 14.70 -2.08
C LEU A 168 1.39 14.24 -1.43
N ARG A 169 1.72 14.73 -0.22
CA ARG A 169 2.89 14.26 0.54
C ARG A 169 2.81 12.77 0.88
N GLN A 170 1.63 12.26 1.21
CA GLN A 170 1.42 10.83 1.46
C GLN A 170 1.64 10.01 0.19
N GLN A 171 1.01 10.40 -0.92
CA GLN A 171 1.13 9.72 -2.20
C GLN A 171 2.57 9.69 -2.73
N LEU A 172 3.30 10.79 -2.64
CA LEU A 172 4.71 10.83 -3.03
C LEU A 172 5.58 9.90 -2.18
N ARG A 173 5.29 9.81 -0.86
CA ARG A 173 5.99 8.87 0.02
C ARG A 173 5.71 7.42 -0.38
N TRP A 174 4.46 7.11 -0.71
CA TRP A 174 4.04 5.78 -1.15
C TRP A 174 4.62 5.39 -2.52
N ALA A 175 4.65 6.32 -3.47
CA ALA A 175 5.28 6.12 -4.77
C ALA A 175 6.78 5.84 -4.63
N ARG A 176 7.50 6.65 -3.82
CA ARG A 176 8.93 6.45 -3.51
C ARG A 176 9.20 5.10 -2.86
N SER A 177 8.40 4.70 -1.87
CA SER A 177 8.51 3.37 -1.25
C SER A 177 8.26 2.26 -2.26
N THR A 178 7.20 2.35 -3.06
CA THR A 178 6.85 1.33 -4.05
C THR A 178 7.97 1.11 -5.06
N PHE A 179 8.54 2.18 -5.63
CA PHE A 179 9.63 2.06 -6.61
C PHE A 179 10.89 1.45 -5.98
N ARG A 180 11.29 1.97 -4.81
CA ARG A 180 12.45 1.47 -4.06
C ARG A 180 12.32 -0.01 -3.71
N ASP A 181 11.20 -0.38 -3.12
CA ASP A 181 10.97 -1.72 -2.61
C ASP A 181 10.74 -2.73 -3.74
N THR A 182 10.17 -2.28 -4.87
CA THR A 182 10.17 -3.09 -6.10
C THR A 182 11.59 -3.46 -6.49
N PHE A 183 12.52 -2.49 -6.50
CA PHE A 183 13.93 -2.76 -6.82
C PHE A 183 14.57 -3.75 -5.84
N LEU A 184 14.30 -3.61 -4.54
CA LEU A 184 14.80 -4.52 -3.49
C LEU A 184 14.17 -5.93 -3.56
N ALA A 185 12.97 -6.03 -4.13
CA ALA A 185 12.23 -7.28 -4.33
C ALA A 185 12.47 -7.93 -5.70
N LEU A 186 13.24 -7.34 -6.62
CA LEU A 186 13.45 -7.90 -7.97
C LEU A 186 13.92 -9.35 -7.95
N HIS A 187 14.82 -9.71 -7.04
CA HIS A 187 15.35 -11.06 -6.89
C HIS A 187 14.33 -12.06 -6.30
N LEU A 188 13.27 -11.56 -5.64
CA LEU A 188 12.20 -12.37 -5.08
C LEU A 188 11.15 -12.73 -6.15
N LEU A 189 10.90 -11.83 -7.11
CA LEU A 189 9.81 -11.97 -8.08
C LEU A 189 9.82 -13.31 -8.86
N PRO A 190 10.97 -13.84 -9.33
CA PRO A 190 10.99 -15.12 -10.05
C PRO A 190 10.54 -16.33 -9.20
N GLY A 191 10.64 -16.22 -7.87
CA GLY A 191 10.15 -17.24 -6.93
C GLY A 191 8.69 -17.08 -6.52
N LEU A 192 8.03 -16.00 -6.98
CA LEU A 192 6.61 -15.74 -6.75
C LEU A 192 5.79 -16.13 -7.99
N ASP A 193 4.47 -16.10 -7.85
CA ASP A 193 3.57 -16.33 -8.97
C ASP A 193 3.76 -15.27 -10.08
N ARG A 194 3.59 -15.70 -11.34
CA ARG A 194 3.75 -14.83 -12.52
C ARG A 194 2.81 -13.63 -12.50
N TYR A 195 1.60 -13.80 -11.95
CA TYR A 195 0.66 -12.69 -11.76
C TYR A 195 1.27 -11.58 -10.90
N LEU A 196 1.94 -11.93 -9.80
CA LEU A 196 2.56 -10.96 -8.90
C LEU A 196 3.69 -10.20 -9.60
N THR A 197 4.44 -10.89 -10.46
CA THR A 197 5.46 -10.24 -11.30
C THR A 197 4.83 -9.24 -12.27
N LEU A 198 3.75 -9.65 -12.96
CA LEU A 198 3.03 -8.77 -13.89
C LEU A 198 2.40 -7.57 -13.18
N ASP A 199 1.82 -7.78 -12.00
CA ASP A 199 1.24 -6.74 -11.17
C ASP A 199 2.29 -5.72 -10.72
N VAL A 200 3.45 -6.18 -10.24
CA VAL A 200 4.57 -5.30 -9.88
C VAL A 200 5.10 -4.52 -11.09
N ILE A 201 5.25 -5.18 -12.25
CA ILE A 201 5.65 -4.50 -13.49
C ILE A 201 4.61 -3.44 -13.86
N GLY A 202 3.32 -3.78 -13.84
CA GLY A 202 2.23 -2.87 -14.16
C GLY A 202 2.18 -1.64 -13.25
N GLN A 203 2.35 -1.83 -11.94
CA GLN A 203 2.39 -0.75 -10.95
C GLN A 203 3.55 0.24 -11.16
N ASN A 204 4.68 -0.22 -11.73
CA ASN A 204 5.85 0.63 -11.97
C ASN A 204 5.87 1.23 -13.39
N VAL A 205 5.50 0.44 -14.41
CA VAL A 205 5.51 0.87 -15.82
C VAL A 205 4.29 1.73 -16.15
N GLY A 206 3.13 1.45 -15.57
CA GLY A 206 1.89 2.19 -15.84
C GLY A 206 2.02 3.71 -15.63
N PRO A 207 2.48 4.17 -14.45
CA PRO A 207 2.70 5.61 -14.21
C PRO A 207 3.72 6.24 -15.17
N LEU A 208 4.77 5.50 -15.57
CA LEU A 208 5.78 5.97 -16.53
C LEU A 208 5.18 6.15 -17.92
N LEU A 209 4.39 5.18 -18.40
CA LEU A 209 3.69 5.26 -19.68
C LEU A 209 2.66 6.40 -19.70
N LEU A 210 1.98 6.63 -18.57
CA LEU A 210 1.09 7.78 -18.42
C LEU A 210 1.87 9.09 -18.52
N ALA A 211 3.01 9.20 -17.82
CA ALA A 211 3.88 10.38 -17.90
C ALA A 211 4.35 10.66 -19.34
N VAL A 212 4.86 9.64 -20.03
CA VAL A 212 5.30 9.74 -21.43
C VAL A 212 4.14 10.17 -22.33
N SER A 213 2.95 9.60 -22.13
CA SER A 213 1.76 9.93 -22.92
C SER A 213 1.33 11.40 -22.74
N VAL A 214 1.38 11.91 -21.50
CA VAL A 214 1.09 13.32 -21.19
C VAL A 214 2.14 14.25 -21.82
N VAL A 215 3.42 13.94 -21.66
CA VAL A 215 4.52 14.73 -22.25
C VAL A 215 4.43 14.74 -23.77
N ALA A 216 4.18 13.60 -24.41
CA ALA A 216 4.01 13.52 -25.86
C ALA A 216 2.78 14.31 -26.33
N GLY A 217 1.67 14.26 -25.60
CA GLY A 217 0.47 15.05 -25.89
C GLY A 217 0.72 16.55 -25.78
N LEU A 218 1.45 16.99 -24.75
CA LEU A 218 1.85 18.40 -24.58
C LEU A 218 2.80 18.85 -25.70
N ALA A 219 3.77 18.01 -26.08
CA ALA A 219 4.67 18.29 -27.19
C ALA A 219 3.92 18.43 -28.52
N GLN A 220 2.97 17.54 -28.81
CA GLN A 220 2.10 17.67 -29.98
C GLN A 220 1.37 19.00 -29.97
N PHE A 221 0.75 19.37 -28.84
CA PHE A 221 0.01 20.64 -28.73
C PHE A 221 0.90 21.85 -28.98
N ILE A 222 2.09 21.89 -28.37
CA ILE A 222 3.04 23.00 -28.53
C ILE A 222 3.55 23.11 -29.98
N LEU A 223 3.86 21.99 -30.62
CA LEU A 223 4.47 21.99 -31.96
C LEU A 223 3.47 22.23 -33.09
N THR A 224 2.21 21.82 -32.91
CA THR A 224 1.21 21.81 -33.99
C THR A 224 0.01 22.71 -33.72
N ALA A 225 -0.12 23.26 -32.51
CA ALA A 225 -1.33 23.91 -32.01
C ALA A 225 -2.61 23.06 -32.10
N THR A 226 -2.47 21.73 -32.24
CA THR A 226 -3.59 20.78 -32.28
C THR A 226 -3.75 20.08 -30.94
N VAL A 227 -5.00 19.93 -30.50
CA VAL A 227 -5.30 19.19 -29.27
C VAL A 227 -5.00 17.70 -29.49
N PRO A 228 -4.27 17.02 -28.58
CA PRO A 228 -3.94 15.60 -28.70
C PRO A 228 -5.15 14.71 -28.34
N TRP A 229 -6.20 14.75 -29.16
CA TRP A 229 -7.47 14.07 -28.88
C TRP A 229 -7.33 12.58 -28.63
N TRP A 230 -6.44 11.89 -29.35
CA TRP A 230 -6.19 10.47 -29.13
C TRP A 230 -5.66 10.17 -27.72
N THR A 231 -4.71 10.96 -27.23
CA THR A 231 -4.19 10.84 -25.87
C THR A 231 -5.28 11.09 -24.84
N VAL A 232 -6.06 12.17 -25.02
CA VAL A 232 -7.16 12.53 -24.11
C VAL A 232 -8.21 11.43 -24.06
N LEU A 233 -8.66 10.92 -25.22
CA LEU A 233 -9.66 9.86 -25.33
C LEU A 233 -9.17 8.54 -24.75
N MET A 234 -7.88 8.20 -24.94
CA MET A 234 -7.29 6.99 -24.36
C MET A 234 -7.25 7.05 -22.82
N ILE A 235 -6.78 8.16 -22.25
CA ILE A 235 -6.73 8.34 -20.79
C ILE A 235 -8.14 8.32 -20.21
N ALA A 236 -9.10 9.01 -20.85
CA ALA A 236 -10.48 9.02 -20.43
C ALA A 236 -11.11 7.62 -20.50
N SER A 237 -10.92 6.88 -21.60
CA SER A 237 -11.48 5.54 -21.76
C SER A 237 -10.90 4.55 -20.74
N MET A 238 -9.58 4.53 -20.55
CA MET A 238 -8.94 3.68 -19.54
C MET A 238 -9.40 4.03 -18.12
N THR A 239 -9.56 5.31 -17.80
CA THR A 239 -10.10 5.76 -16.52
C THR A 239 -11.53 5.26 -16.31
N MET A 240 -12.39 5.40 -17.32
CA MET A 240 -13.77 4.96 -17.23
C MET A 240 -13.90 3.44 -17.14
N ILE A 241 -13.09 2.68 -17.90
CA ILE A 241 -13.02 1.23 -17.81
C ILE A 241 -12.61 0.82 -16.39
N ARG A 242 -11.54 1.42 -15.84
CA ARG A 242 -11.10 1.15 -14.46
C ARG A 242 -12.22 1.43 -13.47
N CYS A 243 -12.83 2.61 -13.52
CA CYS A 243 -13.90 2.99 -12.59
C CYS A 243 -15.12 2.08 -12.70
N PHE A 244 -15.48 1.66 -13.92
CA PHE A 244 -16.58 0.73 -14.16
C PHE A 244 -16.28 -0.66 -13.59
N VAL A 245 -15.12 -1.23 -13.89
CA VAL A 245 -14.69 -2.54 -13.36
C VAL A 245 -14.73 -2.52 -11.84
N VAL A 246 -14.20 -1.45 -11.23
CA VAL A 246 -14.19 -1.30 -9.78
C VAL A 246 -15.60 -1.16 -9.21
N ALA A 247 -16.47 -0.36 -9.85
CA ALA A 247 -17.85 -0.21 -9.41
C ALA A 247 -18.62 -1.54 -9.44
N VAL A 248 -18.40 -2.36 -10.47
CA VAL A 248 -18.99 -3.71 -10.59
C VAL A 248 -18.42 -4.64 -9.50
N ARG A 249 -17.09 -4.65 -9.30
CA ARG A 249 -16.41 -5.49 -8.31
C ARG A 249 -16.82 -5.15 -6.88
N ALA A 250 -16.85 -3.87 -6.54
CA ALA A 250 -17.26 -3.39 -5.23
C ALA A 250 -18.79 -3.40 -5.02
N ARG A 251 -19.57 -3.63 -6.09
CA ARG A 251 -21.03 -3.49 -6.13
C ARG A 251 -21.51 -2.13 -5.63
N GLN A 252 -20.79 -1.08 -5.98
CA GLN A 252 -21.00 0.28 -5.47
C GLN A 252 -20.76 1.31 -6.58
N VAL A 253 -21.83 2.01 -6.97
CA VAL A 253 -21.79 3.02 -8.05
C VAL A 253 -20.89 4.20 -7.71
N ARG A 254 -20.61 4.47 -6.42
CA ARG A 254 -19.75 5.57 -5.98
C ARG A 254 -18.35 5.55 -6.61
N PHE A 255 -17.84 4.37 -6.98
CA PHE A 255 -16.53 4.23 -7.62
C PHE A 255 -16.46 4.81 -9.03
N LEU A 256 -17.59 5.14 -9.67
CA LEU A 256 -17.59 5.97 -10.87
C LEU A 256 -17.02 7.37 -10.59
N GLY A 257 -17.24 7.90 -9.38
CA GLY A 257 -16.66 9.17 -8.93
C GLY A 257 -15.14 9.13 -8.76
N PHE A 258 -14.52 7.94 -8.74
CA PHE A 258 -13.07 7.80 -8.70
C PHE A 258 -12.39 8.35 -9.96
N ALA A 259 -13.12 8.60 -11.04
CA ALA A 259 -12.60 9.30 -12.22
C ALA A 259 -12.04 10.70 -11.89
N LEU A 260 -12.49 11.33 -10.80
CA LEU A 260 -11.95 12.61 -10.31
C LEU A 260 -10.52 12.50 -9.76
N HIS A 261 -10.03 11.28 -9.50
CA HIS A 261 -8.64 11.03 -9.13
C HIS A 261 -7.68 11.26 -10.30
N THR A 262 -8.12 10.98 -11.55
CA THR A 262 -7.25 11.10 -12.73
C THR A 262 -6.70 12.51 -12.92
N PRO A 263 -7.51 13.60 -12.87
CA PRO A 263 -6.98 14.97 -12.92
C PRO A 263 -5.97 15.28 -11.80
N ILE A 264 -6.21 14.82 -10.57
CA ILE A 264 -5.26 15.02 -9.46
C ILE A 264 -3.94 14.32 -9.78
N ASN A 265 -4.00 13.10 -10.30
CA ASN A 265 -2.80 12.37 -10.68
C ASN A 265 -2.03 13.08 -11.82
N LEU A 266 -2.74 13.50 -12.87
CA LEU A 266 -2.15 14.15 -14.05
C LEU A 266 -1.52 15.51 -13.74
N PHE A 267 -2.21 16.35 -12.98
CA PHE A 267 -1.82 17.75 -12.81
C PHE A 267 -1.08 18.03 -11.50
N LEU A 268 -1.17 17.14 -10.50
CA LEU A 268 -0.59 17.39 -9.18
C LEU A 268 0.43 16.34 -8.75
N LEU A 269 0.24 15.06 -9.05
CA LEU A 269 1.20 14.02 -8.65
C LEU A 269 2.31 13.80 -9.66
N LEU A 270 1.96 13.67 -10.95
CA LEU A 270 2.92 13.45 -12.04
C LEU A 270 4.03 14.52 -12.14
N PRO A 271 3.75 15.82 -11.91
CA PRO A 271 4.80 16.84 -11.95
C PRO A 271 5.77 16.86 -10.75
N LEU A 272 5.50 16.11 -9.68
CA LEU A 272 6.24 16.14 -8.40
C LEU A 272 7.17 14.93 -8.21
#